data_AF-A0A2N7QP04-F1
#
_entry.id   AF-A0A2N7QP04-F1
#
_cell.length_a   1.000
_cell.length_b   1.000
_cell.length_c   1.000
_cell.angle_alpha   90.00
_cell.angle_beta   90.00
_cell.angle_gamma   90.00
#
_symmetry.space_group_name_H-M   'P 1'
#
loop_
_entity.id
_entity.type
_entity.pdbx_description
1 polymer ?
#
loop_
_entity_poly.entity_id
_entity_poly.type
_entity_poly.pdbx_seq_one_letter_code
_entity_poly.pdbx_strand_id
1 'polypeptide(L)'
;MAAGALYLGSVGEELVGGAFASESKPWFMPDEGEHHKATWMAFGPSEEVWGRDLLSGAQHALGAIAKAIAAHEPVNMLVREDDYDLAQELCGSSVHLVVQNIDDLWMRDTGPVFVKNGQGELAGIEFNFNGWGGKQEHDADALVASAVNRLAGAQSLTTRLVLEGGAIEVDGAGTAILTESCILNRNRNPGLTKAACEAELKRLLGLDKIIWIPGIAGKDITDGHTDFYARFAKPGVVVVGLDTDTSSYDHAVTKRHLDILRSAEDAKGRKLEVVVLPAPSSIRPKYETKDFAAGYVNFYVCNGAVIGPEFGDGKADRDARAMLRELFPSREVIQLNIDAIAAGGGGIHCTTQQQPA
;
A
#
# COMPACT_ATOMS: atom_id res chain seq x y z
N MET A 1 23.74 -61.12 -51.64
CA MET A 1 24.62 -59.94 -51.62
C MET A 1 23.79 -58.72 -51.97
N ALA A 2 23.92 -57.70 -51.12
CA ALA A 2 23.42 -56.32 -51.17
C ALA A 2 22.41 -55.91 -52.25
N ALA A 3 21.22 -55.52 -51.79
CA ALA A 3 20.12 -54.96 -52.55
C ALA A 3 20.36 -53.49 -52.93
N GLY A 4 19.96 -53.13 -54.16
CA GLY A 4 19.95 -51.78 -54.69
C GLY A 4 18.58 -51.12 -54.62
N ALA A 5 18.61 -49.83 -54.27
CA ALA A 5 17.86 -48.69 -54.76
C ALA A 5 16.33 -48.73 -55.03
N LEU A 6 15.68 -47.71 -54.43
CA LEU A 6 14.60 -46.84 -54.93
C LEU A 6 13.18 -47.40 -55.07
N TYR A 7 12.24 -46.83 -54.30
CA TYR A 7 10.99 -46.29 -54.85
C TYR A 7 10.42 -45.17 -53.95
N LEU A 8 10.01 -44.08 -54.58
CA LEU A 8 9.26 -42.95 -54.03
C LEU A 8 7.79 -43.33 -53.80
N GLY A 9 7.19 -42.77 -52.74
CA GLY A 9 5.73 -42.74 -52.55
C GLY A 9 5.32 -41.85 -51.38
N SER A 10 4.77 -40.67 -51.68
CA SER A 10 3.84 -39.90 -50.81
C SER A 10 2.57 -40.75 -50.57
N VAL A 11 1.82 -40.70 -49.47
CA VAL A 11 1.09 -39.59 -48.81
C VAL A 11 0.57 -40.13 -47.46
N GLY A 12 0.31 -39.26 -46.46
CA GLY A 12 -0.56 -39.60 -45.33
C GLY A 12 -0.31 -38.78 -44.06
N GLU A 13 -1.27 -37.91 -43.73
CA GLU A 13 -1.37 -37.15 -42.48
C GLU A 13 -1.43 -38.06 -41.25
N GLU A 14 -0.84 -37.62 -40.14
CA GLU A 14 -1.51 -37.74 -38.83
C GLU A 14 -0.94 -36.74 -37.81
N LEU A 15 -1.87 -35.96 -37.25
CA LEU A 15 -1.72 -35.03 -36.14
C LEU A 15 -1.29 -35.75 -34.87
N VAL A 16 -0.34 -35.18 -34.12
CA VAL A 16 -0.45 -35.12 -32.65
C VAL A 16 0.06 -33.75 -32.19
N GLY A 17 -0.89 -32.85 -31.94
CA GLY A 17 -0.67 -31.69 -31.10
C GLY A 17 -0.46 -32.14 -29.65
N GLY A 18 0.55 -31.57 -29.01
CA GLY A 18 0.76 -31.66 -27.57
C GLY A 18 1.03 -30.28 -27.03
N ALA A 19 -0.05 -29.54 -26.76
CA ALA A 19 0.02 -28.33 -25.97
C ALA A 19 0.38 -28.69 -24.52
N PHE A 20 1.47 -28.12 -24.02
CA PHE A 20 1.66 -27.84 -22.61
C PHE A 20 2.15 -26.41 -22.46
N ALA A 21 1.32 -25.45 -22.87
CA ALA A 21 1.34 -24.16 -22.21
C ALA A 21 0.74 -24.40 -20.83
N SER A 22 1.60 -24.55 -19.82
CA SER A 22 1.19 -24.26 -18.46
C SER A 22 0.81 -22.78 -18.45
N GLU A 23 -0.46 -22.47 -18.66
CA GLU A 23 -0.99 -21.15 -18.36
C GLU A 23 -0.96 -21.01 -16.84
N SER A 24 0.19 -20.62 -16.30
CA SER A 24 0.26 -20.05 -14.97
C SER A 24 -0.75 -18.90 -14.94
N LYS A 25 -1.78 -19.01 -14.10
CA LYS A 25 -2.80 -17.97 -13.99
C LYS A 25 -2.10 -16.66 -13.60
N PRO A 26 -2.51 -15.51 -14.16
CA PRO A 26 -1.87 -14.24 -13.88
C PRO A 26 -1.93 -13.92 -12.38
N TRP A 27 -0.90 -13.26 -11.88
CA TRP A 27 -0.86 -12.71 -10.53
C TRP A 27 -1.93 -11.63 -10.37
N PHE A 28 -2.51 -11.53 -9.18
CA PHE A 28 -3.42 -10.45 -8.81
C PHE A 28 -3.15 -10.00 -7.37
N MET A 29 -3.32 -8.70 -7.10
CA MET A 29 -3.28 -8.15 -5.75
C MET A 29 -4.69 -8.28 -5.14
N PRO A 30 -4.86 -9.02 -4.03
CA PRO A 30 -6.13 -9.10 -3.32
C PRO A 30 -6.56 -7.73 -2.76
N ASP A 31 -7.86 -7.59 -2.47
CA ASP A 31 -8.37 -6.44 -1.71
C ASP A 31 -7.75 -6.43 -0.29
N GLU A 32 -7.45 -5.24 0.25
CA GLU A 32 -6.86 -5.14 1.60
C GLU A 32 -7.82 -5.69 2.68
N GLY A 33 -9.12 -5.67 2.45
CA GLY A 33 -10.10 -6.25 3.35
C GLY A 33 -10.24 -7.77 3.27
N GLU A 34 -9.47 -8.48 2.45
CA GLU A 34 -9.44 -9.95 2.46
C GLU A 34 -8.73 -10.51 3.71
N HIS A 35 -8.85 -11.81 3.95
CA HIS A 35 -8.25 -12.43 5.13
C HIS A 35 -6.71 -12.40 5.05
N HIS A 36 -6.07 -11.97 6.14
CA HIS A 36 -4.62 -11.87 6.28
C HIS A 36 -4.04 -13.09 6.97
N LYS A 37 -2.81 -13.45 6.58
CA LYS A 37 -1.92 -14.32 7.34
C LYS A 37 -1.23 -13.54 8.47
N ALA A 38 -0.79 -12.32 8.17
CA ALA A 38 -0.08 -11.44 9.09
C ALA A 38 -0.04 -10.00 8.55
N THR A 39 0.36 -9.09 9.41
CA THR A 39 0.72 -7.72 9.07
C THR A 39 2.18 -7.46 9.35
N TRP A 40 2.85 -6.81 8.40
CA TRP A 40 4.23 -6.37 8.53
C TRP A 40 4.25 -4.89 8.92
N MET A 41 5.17 -4.54 9.81
CA MET A 41 5.47 -3.17 10.26
C MET A 41 6.99 -3.01 10.45
N ALA A 42 7.48 -1.77 10.59
CA ALA A 42 8.89 -1.49 10.83
C ALA A 42 9.07 -0.48 11.98
N PHE A 43 9.83 -0.85 13.01
CA PHE A 43 10.24 0.01 14.12
C PHE A 43 11.58 0.68 13.77
N GLY A 44 11.53 1.63 12.86
CA GLY A 44 12.68 2.36 12.34
C GLY A 44 12.82 3.86 12.65
N PRO A 45 11.94 4.57 13.40
CA PRO A 45 12.14 6.00 13.63
C PRO A 45 13.54 6.29 14.22
N SER A 46 14.27 7.25 13.65
CA SER A 46 15.59 7.69 14.12
C SER A 46 15.59 9.18 14.50
N GLU A 47 16.54 9.63 15.33
CA GLU A 47 16.68 11.06 15.64
C GLU A 47 17.01 11.88 14.40
N GLU A 48 17.70 11.30 13.42
CA GLU A 48 18.07 11.96 12.16
C GLU A 48 16.85 12.33 11.32
N VAL A 49 15.89 11.41 11.19
CA VAL A 49 14.67 11.64 10.40
C VAL A 49 13.60 12.36 11.22
N TRP A 50 13.38 11.97 12.47
CA TRP A 50 12.25 12.42 13.29
C TRP A 50 12.59 13.59 14.22
N GLY A 51 13.88 13.87 14.42
CA GLY A 51 14.32 14.82 15.42
C GLY A 51 13.98 14.38 16.86
N ARG A 52 14.52 15.11 17.84
CA ARG A 52 14.32 14.77 19.26
C ARG A 52 12.87 14.88 19.71
N ASP A 53 12.12 15.79 19.10
CA ASP A 53 10.77 16.14 19.55
C ASP A 53 9.72 15.12 19.09
N LEU A 54 9.88 14.53 17.90
CA LEU A 54 8.91 13.55 17.36
C LEU A 54 9.31 12.11 17.65
N LEU A 55 10.61 11.79 17.76
CA LEU A 55 11.12 10.42 17.85
C LEU A 55 10.36 9.56 18.88
N SER A 56 10.30 10.02 20.13
CA SER A 56 9.61 9.27 21.18
C SER A 56 8.11 9.14 20.89
N GLY A 57 7.48 10.19 20.36
CA GLY A 57 6.07 10.16 20.00
C GLY A 57 5.77 9.14 18.90
N ALA A 58 6.60 9.10 17.85
CA ALA A 58 6.48 8.17 16.73
C ALA A 58 6.65 6.72 17.19
N GLN A 59 7.68 6.44 18.00
CA GLN A 59 7.91 5.10 18.58
C GLN A 59 6.73 4.61 19.42
N HIS A 60 6.16 5.46 20.28
CA HIS A 60 5.01 5.10 21.10
C HIS A 60 3.74 4.90 20.27
N ALA A 61 3.49 5.77 19.28
CA ALA A 61 2.35 5.64 18.38
C ALA A 61 2.44 4.35 17.56
N LEU A 62 3.63 4.01 17.05
CA LEU A 62 3.87 2.79 16.30
C LEU A 62 3.64 1.54 17.15
N GLY A 63 4.14 1.53 18.39
CA GLY A 63 3.85 0.46 19.35
C GLY A 63 2.35 0.32 19.65
N ALA A 64 1.62 1.43 19.74
CA ALA A 64 0.17 1.42 19.94
C ALA A 64 -0.58 0.84 18.73
N ILE A 65 -0.19 1.21 17.51
CA ILE A 65 -0.74 0.65 16.26
C ILE A 65 -0.48 -0.86 16.21
N ALA A 66 0.76 -1.29 16.44
CA ALA A 66 1.14 -2.70 16.41
C ALA A 66 0.33 -3.53 17.42
N LYS A 67 0.14 -3.04 18.65
CA LYS A 67 -0.68 -3.71 19.67
C LYS A 67 -2.15 -3.79 19.28
N ALA A 68 -2.70 -2.72 18.68
CA ALA A 68 -4.08 -2.73 18.23
C ALA A 68 -4.30 -3.78 17.13
N ILE A 69 -3.39 -3.88 16.16
CA ILE A 69 -3.46 -4.89 15.09
C ILE A 69 -3.25 -6.30 15.65
N ALA A 70 -2.28 -6.49 16.55
CA ALA A 70 -1.94 -7.79 17.16
C ALA A 70 -3.08 -8.42 17.96
N ALA A 71 -4.10 -7.65 18.36
CA ALA A 71 -5.31 -8.16 18.97
C ALA A 71 -6.24 -8.90 17.97
N HIS A 72 -6.04 -8.70 16.67
CA HIS A 72 -6.92 -9.22 15.61
C HIS A 72 -6.22 -10.12 14.60
N GLU A 73 -4.89 -10.01 14.44
CA GLU A 73 -4.09 -10.87 13.57
C GLU A 73 -2.60 -10.85 13.93
N PRO A 74 -1.78 -11.81 13.46
CA PRO A 74 -0.34 -11.80 13.72
C PRO A 74 0.36 -10.55 13.17
N VAL A 75 1.27 -9.96 13.95
CA VAL A 75 2.11 -8.83 13.51
C VAL A 75 3.58 -9.23 13.55
N ASN A 76 4.27 -9.02 12.42
CA ASN A 76 5.72 -9.08 12.31
C ASN A 76 6.27 -7.64 12.25
N MET A 77 7.14 -7.29 13.19
CA MET A 77 7.77 -5.98 13.26
C MET A 77 9.24 -6.11 12.93
N LEU A 78 9.69 -5.50 11.84
CA LEU A 78 11.12 -5.36 11.56
C LEU A 78 11.73 -4.34 12.52
N VAL A 79 12.87 -4.66 13.11
CA VAL A 79 13.55 -3.79 14.08
C VAL A 79 15.05 -3.77 13.81
N ARG A 80 15.69 -2.61 14.00
CA ARG A 80 17.15 -2.55 14.12
C ARG A 80 17.58 -3.27 15.40
N GLU A 81 18.78 -3.85 15.40
CA GLU A 81 19.29 -4.57 16.56
C GLU A 81 19.36 -3.66 17.80
N ASP A 82 19.82 -2.42 17.63
CA ASP A 82 19.92 -1.43 18.71
C ASP A 82 18.56 -0.96 19.25
N ASP A 83 17.49 -1.09 18.48
CA ASP A 83 16.13 -0.69 18.88
C ASP A 83 15.31 -1.86 19.47
N TYR A 84 15.86 -3.08 19.49
CA TYR A 84 15.10 -4.29 19.81
C TYR A 84 14.43 -4.22 21.20
N ASP A 85 15.19 -3.83 22.24
CA ASP A 85 14.69 -3.79 23.60
C ASP A 85 13.57 -2.76 23.77
N LEU A 86 13.74 -1.57 23.16
CA LEU A 86 12.73 -0.52 23.17
C LEU A 86 11.47 -0.95 22.40
N ALA A 87 11.65 -1.55 21.22
CA ALA A 87 10.53 -2.08 20.43
C ALA A 87 9.77 -3.16 21.22
N GLN A 88 10.48 -4.05 21.93
CA GLN A 88 9.87 -5.08 22.77
C GLN A 88 9.06 -4.47 23.93
N GLU A 89 9.59 -3.45 24.59
CA GLU A 89 8.88 -2.72 25.64
C GLU A 89 7.59 -2.08 25.12
N LEU A 90 7.65 -1.37 23.99
CA LEU A 90 6.53 -0.58 23.47
C LEU A 90 5.47 -1.42 22.75
N CYS A 91 5.89 -2.42 21.97
CA CYS A 91 4.99 -3.29 21.20
C CYS A 91 4.42 -4.44 22.04
N GLY A 92 5.09 -4.85 23.12
CA GLY A 92 4.68 -5.97 23.96
C GLY A 92 4.89 -7.35 23.29
N SER A 93 4.56 -8.40 24.03
CA SER A 93 4.89 -9.79 23.66
C SER A 93 4.00 -10.42 22.57
N SER A 94 2.92 -9.74 22.17
CA SER A 94 2.02 -10.22 21.10
C SER A 94 2.53 -9.90 19.70
N VAL A 95 3.54 -9.05 19.58
CA VAL A 95 4.18 -8.67 18.31
C VAL A 95 5.47 -9.46 18.15
N HIS A 96 5.63 -10.09 16.99
CA HIS A 96 6.84 -10.85 16.66
C HIS A 96 7.90 -9.90 16.09
N LEU A 97 8.97 -9.66 16.85
CA LEU A 97 10.08 -8.82 16.41
C LEU A 97 11.06 -9.62 15.54
N VAL A 98 11.51 -9.03 14.43
CA VAL A 98 12.49 -9.61 13.52
C VAL A 98 13.61 -8.61 13.30
N VAL A 99 14.83 -8.98 13.67
CA VAL A 99 16.00 -8.11 13.45
C VAL A 99 16.28 -8.00 11.95
N GLN A 100 16.20 -6.79 11.43
CA GLN A 100 16.45 -6.44 10.03
C GLN A 100 16.85 -4.97 9.98
N ASN A 101 17.93 -4.65 9.25
CA ASN A 101 18.32 -3.26 9.07
C ASN A 101 17.28 -2.52 8.22
N ILE A 102 16.93 -1.32 8.66
CA ILE A 102 15.90 -0.42 8.10
C ILE A 102 16.33 1.02 8.36
N ASP A 103 15.97 1.94 7.48
CA ASP A 103 16.26 3.37 7.63
C ASP A 103 15.12 4.08 8.38
N ASP A 104 13.87 3.70 8.09
CA ASP A 104 12.67 4.31 8.70
C ASP A 104 11.50 3.31 8.86
N LEU A 105 10.32 3.82 9.21
CA LEU A 105 9.16 3.01 9.64
C LEU A 105 8.14 2.64 8.54
N TRP A 106 8.31 3.17 7.32
CA TRP A 106 7.27 3.20 6.28
C TRP A 106 7.11 1.87 5.53
N MET A 107 6.69 0.83 6.25
CA MET A 107 6.55 -0.54 5.74
C MET A 107 5.63 -0.66 4.52
N ARG A 108 4.64 0.23 4.40
CA ARG A 108 3.77 0.30 3.21
C ARG A 108 4.56 0.52 1.92
N ASP A 109 5.63 1.30 2.00
CA ASP A 109 6.37 1.78 0.85
C ASP A 109 7.63 0.95 0.58
N THR A 110 8.26 0.48 1.65
CA THR A 110 9.51 -0.30 1.59
C THR A 110 9.27 -1.81 1.53
N GLY A 111 8.09 -2.26 1.97
CA GLY A 111 7.65 -3.65 1.94
C GLY A 111 7.27 -4.15 0.55
N PRO A 112 7.10 -5.47 0.38
CA PRO A 112 6.66 -6.04 -0.87
C PRO A 112 5.15 -5.86 -1.03
N VAL A 113 4.70 -5.62 -2.26
CA VAL A 113 3.27 -5.69 -2.59
C VAL A 113 2.93 -7.15 -2.88
N PHE A 114 2.24 -7.81 -1.94
CA PHE A 114 1.89 -9.21 -2.08
C PHE A 114 0.79 -9.44 -3.12
N VAL A 115 0.98 -10.47 -3.93
CA VAL A 115 0.05 -10.94 -4.95
C VAL A 115 -0.11 -12.44 -4.88
N LYS A 116 -1.25 -12.92 -5.38
CA LYS A 116 -1.57 -14.33 -5.47
C LYS A 116 -1.85 -14.74 -6.90
N ASN A 117 -1.67 -16.01 -7.22
CA ASN A 117 -2.18 -16.58 -8.46
C ASN A 117 -3.41 -17.46 -8.17
N GLY A 118 -4.05 -17.96 -9.23
CA GLY A 118 -5.25 -18.78 -9.06
C GLY A 118 -5.01 -20.22 -8.57
N GLN A 119 -3.78 -20.54 -8.14
CA GLN A 119 -3.41 -21.75 -7.38
C GLN A 119 -3.21 -21.43 -5.88
N GLY A 120 -3.28 -20.15 -5.48
CA GLY A 120 -3.05 -19.70 -4.11
C GLY A 120 -1.58 -19.55 -3.76
N GLU A 121 -0.66 -19.62 -4.73
CA GLU A 121 0.75 -19.34 -4.50
C GLU A 121 0.93 -17.86 -4.15
N LEU A 122 1.91 -17.56 -3.29
CA LEU A 122 2.20 -16.22 -2.81
C LEU A 122 3.47 -15.70 -3.47
N ALA A 123 3.39 -14.48 -4.00
CA ALA A 123 4.54 -13.71 -4.42
C ALA A 123 4.49 -12.31 -3.80
N GLY A 124 5.64 -11.65 -3.70
CA GLY A 124 5.72 -10.24 -3.34
C GLY A 124 6.53 -9.47 -4.37
N ILE A 125 5.96 -8.37 -4.83
CA ILE A 125 6.56 -7.52 -5.84
C ILE A 125 7.59 -6.59 -5.18
N GLU A 126 8.78 -6.53 -5.77
CA GLU A 126 9.86 -5.65 -5.36
C GLU A 126 9.91 -4.45 -6.31
N PHE A 127 9.38 -3.30 -5.88
CA PHE A 127 9.23 -2.08 -6.68
C PHE A 127 10.43 -1.11 -6.62
N ASN A 128 11.63 -1.61 -6.28
CA ASN A 128 12.86 -0.81 -6.30
C ASN A 128 12.75 0.54 -5.55
N PHE A 129 12.31 0.51 -4.28
CA PHE A 129 12.16 1.72 -3.45
C PHE A 129 13.40 2.64 -3.53
N ASN A 130 13.17 3.95 -3.71
CA ASN A 130 14.25 4.92 -3.93
C ASN A 130 14.18 6.16 -3.00
N GLY A 131 13.53 6.03 -1.84
CA GLY A 131 13.38 7.16 -0.89
C GLY A 131 12.50 8.28 -1.47
N TRP A 132 11.35 7.92 -2.05
CA TRP A 132 10.39 8.82 -2.70
C TRP A 132 11.03 9.81 -3.70
N GLY A 133 11.87 9.30 -4.60
CA GLY A 133 12.58 10.10 -5.59
C GLY A 133 13.86 10.73 -5.06
N GLY A 134 14.54 10.07 -4.12
CA GLY A 134 15.79 10.54 -3.52
C GLY A 134 15.59 11.67 -2.51
N LYS A 135 14.41 11.78 -1.91
CA LYS A 135 14.07 12.77 -0.88
C LYS A 135 14.53 12.35 0.52
N GLN A 136 14.80 11.05 0.71
CA GLN A 136 15.32 10.48 1.96
C GLN A 136 16.40 9.42 1.68
N GLU A 137 17.32 9.24 2.62
CA GLU A 137 18.26 8.10 2.63
C GLU A 137 17.47 6.79 2.79
N HIS A 138 17.86 5.74 2.05
CA HIS A 138 17.02 4.55 1.88
C HIS A 138 17.82 3.28 1.54
N ASP A 139 19.13 3.25 1.83
CA ASP A 139 19.98 2.12 1.43
C ASP A 139 19.54 0.80 2.10
N ALA A 140 19.09 0.83 3.35
CA ALA A 140 18.55 -0.33 4.04
C ALA A 140 17.10 -0.60 3.65
N ASP A 141 16.29 0.45 3.50
CA ASP A 141 14.88 0.38 3.13
C ASP A 141 14.68 -0.23 1.73
N ALA A 142 15.60 0.01 0.79
CA ALA A 142 15.59 -0.62 -0.53
C ALA A 142 15.67 -2.16 -0.49
N LEU A 143 16.12 -2.74 0.62
CA LEU A 143 16.28 -4.19 0.80
C LEU A 143 15.11 -4.84 1.55
N VAL A 144 14.19 -4.05 2.10
CA VAL A 144 13.09 -4.52 2.96
C VAL A 144 12.16 -5.47 2.22
N ALA A 145 11.70 -5.12 1.02
CA ALA A 145 10.81 -5.98 0.23
C ALA A 145 11.38 -7.40 0.02
N SER A 146 12.67 -7.50 -0.31
CA SER A 146 13.34 -8.79 -0.50
C SER A 146 13.50 -9.56 0.82
N ALA A 147 13.79 -8.87 1.92
CA ALA A 147 13.88 -9.50 3.24
C ALA A 147 12.52 -10.06 3.68
N VAL A 148 11.46 -9.28 3.55
CA VAL A 148 10.08 -9.69 3.87
C VAL A 148 9.65 -10.86 2.98
N ASN A 149 9.94 -10.83 1.67
CA ASN A 149 9.65 -11.96 0.77
C ASN A 149 10.27 -13.28 1.26
N ARG A 150 11.55 -13.25 1.65
CA ARG A 150 12.25 -14.43 2.21
C ARG A 150 11.61 -14.91 3.51
N LEU A 151 11.30 -14.01 4.42
CA LEU A 151 10.69 -14.33 5.72
C LEU A 151 9.26 -14.87 5.57
N ALA A 152 8.50 -14.33 4.63
CA ALA A 152 7.13 -14.73 4.33
C ALA A 152 7.05 -16.05 3.53
N GLY A 153 8.17 -16.51 2.95
CA GLY A 153 8.20 -17.63 2.02
C GLY A 153 7.53 -17.32 0.68
N ALA A 154 7.50 -16.04 0.28
CA ALA A 154 6.90 -15.59 -0.97
C ALA A 154 7.93 -15.63 -2.11
N GLN A 155 7.46 -15.91 -3.33
CA GLN A 155 8.28 -15.72 -4.53
C GLN A 155 8.54 -14.23 -4.76
N SER A 156 9.80 -13.83 -4.96
CA SER A 156 10.13 -12.48 -5.39
C SER A 156 9.71 -12.24 -6.84
N LEU A 157 8.92 -11.21 -7.09
CA LEU A 157 8.61 -10.70 -8.43
C LEU A 157 9.27 -9.35 -8.63
N THR A 158 10.28 -9.32 -9.50
CA THR A 158 11.02 -8.09 -9.81
C THR A 158 10.36 -7.33 -10.95
N THR A 159 10.45 -6.00 -10.89
CA THR A 159 10.07 -5.11 -11.99
C THR A 159 11.14 -4.03 -12.19
N ARG A 160 11.01 -3.25 -13.26
CA ARG A 160 11.83 -2.04 -13.47
C ARG A 160 11.16 -0.77 -12.96
N LEU A 161 9.90 -0.87 -12.55
CA LEU A 161 9.19 0.27 -11.95
C LEU A 161 9.82 0.60 -10.61
N VAL A 162 10.04 1.89 -10.39
CA VAL A 162 10.20 2.47 -9.06
C VAL A 162 8.83 2.93 -8.60
N LEU A 163 8.35 2.38 -7.49
CA LEU A 163 7.03 2.66 -6.97
C LEU A 163 6.96 2.27 -5.48
N GLU A 164 6.02 2.88 -4.75
CA GLU A 164 5.74 2.58 -3.35
C GLU A 164 4.33 2.00 -3.18
N GLY A 165 4.13 1.11 -2.22
CA GLY A 165 2.81 0.49 -1.98
C GLY A 165 1.71 1.51 -1.67
N GLY A 166 2.01 2.64 -1.00
CA GLY A 166 1.04 3.71 -0.71
C GLY A 166 0.50 4.42 -1.97
N ALA A 167 1.21 4.29 -3.10
CA ALA A 167 0.74 4.79 -4.39
C ALA A 167 -0.28 3.87 -5.08
N ILE A 168 -0.44 2.62 -4.60
CA ILE A 168 -1.34 1.62 -5.19
C ILE A 168 -2.58 1.46 -4.33
N GLU A 169 -3.75 1.55 -4.97
CA GLU A 169 -4.99 1.15 -4.33
C GLU A 169 -5.85 0.30 -5.25
N VAL A 170 -6.19 -0.92 -4.83
CA VAL A 170 -6.89 -1.93 -5.63
C VAL A 170 -8.18 -2.40 -4.97
N ASP A 171 -9.14 -2.83 -5.78
CA ASP A 171 -10.41 -3.40 -5.30
C ASP A 171 -10.42 -4.95 -5.23
N GLY A 172 -9.29 -5.61 -5.53
CA GLY A 172 -9.20 -7.07 -5.66
C GLY A 172 -10.01 -7.66 -6.83
N ALA A 173 -10.68 -6.85 -7.63
CA ALA A 173 -11.58 -7.24 -8.72
C ALA A 173 -11.15 -6.67 -10.09
N GLY A 174 -9.89 -6.27 -10.21
CA GLY A 174 -9.26 -5.82 -11.45
C GLY A 174 -9.26 -4.29 -11.65
N THR A 175 -9.63 -3.51 -10.65
CA THR A 175 -9.60 -2.04 -10.70
C THR A 175 -8.53 -1.50 -9.75
N ALA A 176 -7.77 -0.52 -10.23
CA ALA A 176 -6.94 0.31 -9.37
C ALA A 176 -7.31 1.79 -9.47
N ILE A 177 -7.11 2.54 -8.39
CA ILE A 177 -7.02 4.00 -8.39
C ILE A 177 -5.55 4.33 -8.18
N LEU A 178 -4.98 5.23 -8.99
CA LEU A 178 -3.57 5.58 -8.94
C LEU A 178 -3.34 7.08 -9.18
N THR A 179 -2.31 7.65 -8.55
CA THR A 179 -1.93 9.05 -8.76
C THR A 179 -0.87 9.22 -9.84
N GLU A 180 -1.13 10.13 -10.80
CA GLU A 180 -0.21 10.41 -11.92
C GLU A 180 1.09 11.08 -11.43
N SER A 181 0.98 12.02 -10.50
CA SER A 181 2.08 12.80 -9.93
C SER A 181 3.09 11.99 -9.13
N CYS A 182 2.71 10.82 -8.61
CA CYS A 182 3.63 9.90 -7.96
C CYS A 182 4.22 8.92 -8.99
N ILE A 183 3.37 8.13 -9.64
CA ILE A 183 3.82 6.97 -10.43
C ILE A 183 4.50 7.37 -11.74
N LEU A 184 3.98 8.40 -12.42
CA LEU A 184 4.50 8.87 -13.72
C LEU A 184 5.56 9.96 -13.54
N ASN A 185 5.97 10.22 -12.30
CA ASN A 185 6.97 11.21 -11.99
C ASN A 185 8.35 10.79 -12.51
N ARG A 186 9.10 11.75 -13.05
CA ARG A 186 10.46 11.51 -13.56
C ARG A 186 11.44 11.14 -12.44
N ASN A 187 11.17 11.52 -11.19
CA ASN A 187 11.97 11.12 -10.04
C ASN A 187 11.73 9.66 -9.61
N ARG A 188 10.68 9.00 -10.13
CA ARG A 188 10.46 7.56 -10.00
C ARG A 188 10.91 6.83 -11.25
N ASN A 189 10.27 7.15 -12.38
CA ASN A 189 10.35 6.37 -13.61
C ASN A 189 10.78 7.25 -14.81
N PRO A 190 12.05 7.69 -14.88
CA PRO A 190 12.51 8.58 -15.95
C PRO A 190 12.39 7.91 -17.31
N GLY A 191 11.66 8.55 -18.23
CA GLY A 191 11.46 8.07 -19.60
C GLY A 191 10.39 6.99 -19.75
N LEU A 192 9.72 6.57 -18.67
CA LEU A 192 8.59 5.64 -18.73
C LEU A 192 7.36 6.34 -19.32
N THR A 193 6.70 5.68 -20.27
CA THR A 193 5.42 6.16 -20.80
C THR A 193 4.27 5.65 -19.93
N LYS A 194 3.18 6.41 -19.86
CA LYS A 194 1.97 6.00 -19.15
C LYS A 194 1.47 4.62 -19.61
N ALA A 195 1.47 4.36 -20.92
CA ALA A 195 1.03 3.08 -21.47
C ALA A 195 1.93 1.90 -21.04
N ALA A 196 3.25 2.09 -20.99
CA ALA A 196 4.18 1.07 -20.52
C ALA A 196 4.02 0.82 -19.02
N CYS A 197 3.81 1.88 -18.23
CA CYS A 197 3.51 1.78 -16.81
C CYS A 197 2.21 1.00 -16.57
N GLU A 198 1.13 1.35 -17.28
CA GLU A 198 -0.15 0.66 -17.17
C GLU A 198 -0.03 -0.83 -17.54
N ALA A 199 0.67 -1.16 -18.63
CA ALA A 199 0.84 -2.55 -19.05
C ALA A 199 1.56 -3.40 -17.99
N GLU A 200 2.62 -2.86 -17.37
CA GLU A 200 3.37 -3.55 -16.34
C GLU A 200 2.57 -3.69 -15.04
N LEU A 201 1.87 -2.63 -14.60
CA LEU A 201 1.02 -2.70 -13.41
C LEU A 201 -0.15 -3.68 -13.61
N LYS A 202 -0.76 -3.72 -14.79
CA LYS A 202 -1.81 -4.71 -15.12
C LYS A 202 -1.28 -6.14 -15.03
N ARG A 203 -0.07 -6.39 -15.54
CA ARG A 203 0.59 -7.71 -15.48
C ARG A 203 0.91 -8.14 -14.04
N LEU A 204 1.40 -7.20 -13.22
CA LEU A 204 1.84 -7.47 -11.86
C LEU A 204 0.66 -7.63 -10.88
N LEU A 205 -0.34 -6.77 -10.99
CA LEU A 205 -1.41 -6.62 -10.00
C LEU A 205 -2.74 -7.24 -10.45
N GLY A 206 -2.81 -7.81 -11.66
CA GLY A 206 -4.01 -8.46 -12.19
C GLY A 206 -5.12 -7.47 -12.53
N LEU A 207 -4.76 -6.30 -13.07
CA LEU A 207 -5.71 -5.21 -13.33
C LEU A 207 -6.26 -5.24 -14.76
N ASP A 208 -7.54 -4.94 -14.88
CA ASP A 208 -8.24 -4.67 -16.14
C ASP A 208 -8.30 -3.16 -16.39
N LYS A 209 -8.50 -2.37 -15.33
CA LYS A 209 -8.75 -0.92 -15.39
C LYS A 209 -7.95 -0.16 -14.34
N ILE A 210 -7.42 0.98 -14.75
CA ILE A 210 -6.75 1.94 -13.86
C ILE A 210 -7.49 3.27 -13.98
N ILE A 211 -7.92 3.80 -12.85
CA ILE A 211 -8.52 5.12 -12.71
C ILE A 211 -7.42 6.08 -12.24
N TRP A 212 -6.99 6.98 -13.13
CA TRP A 212 -5.94 7.93 -12.83
C TRP A 212 -6.50 9.22 -12.22
N ILE A 213 -5.94 9.61 -11.08
CA ILE A 213 -6.15 10.92 -10.45
C ILE A 213 -4.83 11.73 -10.48
N PRO A 214 -4.86 13.06 -10.55
CA PRO A 214 -3.66 13.86 -10.81
C PRO A 214 -2.61 13.89 -9.69
N GLY A 215 -3.00 13.87 -8.40
CA GLY A 215 -2.14 14.17 -7.22
C GLY A 215 -1.30 15.48 -7.32
N ILE A 216 -0.17 15.58 -6.61
CA ILE A 216 0.56 16.84 -6.30
C ILE A 216 2.10 16.72 -6.33
N ALA A 217 2.69 16.57 -7.52
CA ALA A 217 4.13 16.41 -7.65
C ALA A 217 4.93 17.56 -6.98
N GLY A 218 5.91 17.19 -6.14
CA GLY A 218 6.82 18.11 -5.46
C GLY A 218 6.22 18.91 -4.31
N LYS A 219 5.03 18.56 -3.81
CA LYS A 219 4.38 19.25 -2.68
C LYS A 219 4.63 18.56 -1.35
N ASP A 220 4.41 17.25 -1.28
CA ASP A 220 4.77 16.41 -0.15
C ASP A 220 5.95 15.48 -0.50
N ILE A 221 6.40 14.68 0.47
CA ILE A 221 7.48 13.72 0.24
C ILE A 221 7.05 12.64 -0.76
N THR A 222 5.79 12.23 -0.75
CA THR A 222 5.30 11.10 -1.55
C THR A 222 5.01 11.44 -3.03
N ASP A 223 4.96 12.73 -3.37
CA ASP A 223 4.42 13.27 -4.61
C ASP A 223 2.91 13.00 -4.79
N GLY A 224 2.17 12.89 -3.68
CA GLY A 224 0.75 12.62 -3.61
C GLY A 224 0.39 11.15 -3.76
N HIS A 225 0.66 10.33 -2.74
CA HIS A 225 0.24 8.94 -2.68
C HIS A 225 -1.27 8.76 -2.73
N THR A 226 -1.71 7.65 -3.33
CA THR A 226 -3.14 7.36 -3.50
C THR A 226 -3.82 7.09 -2.16
N ASP A 227 -3.12 6.45 -1.23
CA ASP A 227 -3.67 6.08 0.09
C ASP A 227 -4.01 7.27 1.01
N PHE A 228 -3.60 8.48 0.63
CA PHE A 228 -4.00 9.74 1.23
C PHE A 228 -5.20 10.41 0.54
N TYR A 229 -5.62 9.90 -0.61
CA TYR A 229 -6.70 10.48 -1.41
C TYR A 229 -7.91 9.56 -1.57
N ALA A 230 -7.69 8.28 -1.80
CA ALA A 230 -8.75 7.33 -2.08
C ALA A 230 -8.38 5.92 -1.61
N ARG A 231 -9.34 5.25 -0.97
CA ARG A 231 -9.21 3.86 -0.53
C ARG A 231 -10.46 3.07 -0.92
N PHE A 232 -10.31 1.84 -1.40
CA PHE A 232 -11.46 0.98 -1.61
C PHE A 232 -11.97 0.48 -0.25
N ALA A 233 -13.26 0.60 0.00
CA ALA A 233 -13.90 -0.07 1.14
C ALA A 233 -14.35 -1.49 0.79
N LYS A 234 -14.70 -1.68 -0.49
CA LYS A 234 -15.06 -2.93 -1.16
C LYS A 234 -15.18 -2.65 -2.67
N PRO A 235 -15.27 -3.66 -3.54
CA PRO A 235 -15.50 -3.46 -4.97
C PRO A 235 -16.69 -2.52 -5.25
N GLY A 236 -16.40 -1.42 -5.95
CA GLY A 236 -17.39 -0.39 -6.33
C GLY A 236 -17.68 0.69 -5.27
N VAL A 237 -17.10 0.63 -4.06
CA VAL A 237 -17.26 1.65 -3.01
C VAL A 237 -15.92 2.21 -2.60
N VAL A 238 -15.75 3.53 -2.71
CA VAL A 238 -14.49 4.23 -2.49
C VAL A 238 -14.67 5.31 -1.43
N VAL A 239 -13.79 5.30 -0.43
CA VAL A 239 -13.62 6.40 0.53
C VAL A 239 -12.67 7.42 -0.07
N VAL A 240 -13.07 8.68 -0.11
CA VAL A 240 -12.28 9.77 -0.70
C VAL A 240 -11.98 10.84 0.33
N GLY A 241 -10.69 11.10 0.57
CA GLY A 241 -10.22 12.19 1.40
C GLY A 241 -10.56 13.54 0.76
N LEU A 242 -11.12 14.45 1.55
CA LEU A 242 -11.42 15.82 1.11
C LEU A 242 -10.74 16.83 2.01
N ASP A 243 -9.83 17.61 1.44
CA ASP A 243 -9.28 18.76 2.13
C ASP A 243 -10.25 19.95 2.00
N THR A 244 -10.77 20.40 3.14
CA THR A 244 -11.73 21.51 3.21
C THR A 244 -11.07 22.87 3.40
N ASP A 245 -9.77 22.93 3.69
CA ASP A 245 -9.06 24.19 3.86
C ASP A 245 -8.70 24.81 2.51
N THR A 246 -9.39 25.89 2.15
CA THR A 246 -9.17 26.62 0.89
C THR A 246 -7.75 27.18 0.71
N SER A 247 -6.94 27.26 1.78
CA SER A 247 -5.55 27.70 1.73
C SER A 247 -4.55 26.57 1.45
N SER A 248 -4.95 25.32 1.67
CA SER A 248 -4.14 24.13 1.43
C SER A 248 -3.89 23.92 -0.07
N TYR A 249 -2.68 23.42 -0.41
CA TYR A 249 -2.38 23.02 -1.78
C TYR A 249 -3.21 21.81 -2.25
N ASP A 250 -3.79 21.04 -1.31
CA ASP A 250 -4.61 19.86 -1.60
C ASP A 250 -6.09 20.19 -1.89
N HIS A 251 -6.59 21.36 -1.49
CA HIS A 251 -8.02 21.67 -1.61
C HIS A 251 -8.54 21.58 -3.05
N ALA A 252 -7.82 22.17 -3.99
CA ALA A 252 -8.22 22.15 -5.39
C ALA A 252 -8.08 20.73 -5.99
N VAL A 253 -7.06 19.97 -5.59
CA VAL A 253 -6.78 18.66 -6.15
C VAL A 253 -7.77 17.61 -5.66
N THR A 254 -8.09 17.62 -4.37
CA THR A 254 -9.02 16.65 -3.74
C THR A 254 -10.44 16.83 -4.25
N LYS A 255 -10.88 18.07 -4.53
CA LYS A 255 -12.14 18.32 -5.24
C LYS A 255 -12.14 17.74 -6.65
N ARG A 256 -11.03 17.87 -7.38
CA ARG A 256 -10.89 17.28 -8.73
C ARG A 256 -10.87 15.74 -8.66
N HIS A 257 -10.23 15.15 -7.65
CA HIS A 257 -10.27 13.70 -7.42
C HIS A 257 -11.70 13.23 -7.21
N LEU A 258 -12.46 13.93 -6.37
CA LEU A 258 -13.86 13.65 -6.09
C LEU A 258 -14.73 13.67 -7.37
N ASP A 259 -14.55 14.67 -8.23
CA ASP A 259 -15.29 14.78 -9.50
C ASP A 259 -14.96 13.65 -10.47
N ILE A 260 -13.68 13.26 -10.56
CA ILE A 260 -13.22 12.11 -11.37
C ILE A 260 -13.85 10.83 -10.85
N LEU A 261 -13.74 10.55 -9.55
CA LEU A 261 -14.20 9.30 -8.94
C LEU A 261 -15.72 9.17 -8.98
N ARG A 262 -16.48 10.26 -8.80
CA ARG A 262 -17.96 10.25 -8.96
C ARG A 262 -18.43 9.96 -10.39
N SER A 263 -17.58 10.22 -11.37
CA SER A 263 -17.86 9.99 -12.79
C SER A 263 -17.29 8.65 -13.28
N ALA A 264 -16.48 7.98 -12.47
CA ALA A 264 -15.79 6.76 -12.87
C ALA A 264 -16.66 5.51 -12.70
N GLU A 265 -16.30 4.51 -13.48
CA GLU A 265 -16.76 3.14 -13.32
C GLU A 265 -15.55 2.26 -13.05
N ASP A 266 -15.76 1.11 -12.41
CA ASP A 266 -14.70 0.13 -12.17
C ASP A 266 -14.51 -0.82 -13.37
N ALA A 267 -13.64 -1.82 -13.20
CA ALA A 267 -13.35 -2.83 -14.23
C ALA A 267 -14.56 -3.68 -14.64
N LYS A 268 -15.58 -3.77 -13.77
CA LYS A 268 -16.81 -4.54 -14.02
C LYS A 268 -17.97 -3.65 -14.50
N GLY A 269 -17.69 -2.37 -14.80
CA GLY A 269 -18.68 -1.42 -15.28
C GLY A 269 -19.63 -0.90 -14.19
N ARG A 270 -19.32 -1.10 -12.90
CA ARG A 270 -20.10 -0.52 -11.81
C ARG A 270 -19.69 0.93 -11.64
N LYS A 271 -20.66 1.83 -11.56
CA LYS A 271 -20.40 3.20 -11.14
C LYS A 271 -19.92 3.22 -9.69
N LEU A 272 -18.88 3.98 -9.40
CA LEU A 272 -18.35 4.07 -8.04
C LEU A 272 -19.34 4.79 -7.12
N GLU A 273 -19.65 4.16 -5.99
CA GLU A 273 -20.22 4.82 -4.82
C GLU A 273 -19.08 5.54 -4.09
N VAL A 274 -19.18 6.86 -3.98
CA VAL A 274 -18.12 7.68 -3.37
C VAL A 274 -18.58 8.17 -2.00
N VAL A 275 -17.87 7.73 -0.97
CA VAL A 275 -18.05 8.15 0.42
C VAL A 275 -16.97 9.18 0.75
N VAL A 276 -17.37 10.41 1.06
CA VAL A 276 -16.44 11.52 1.27
C VAL A 276 -16.06 11.62 2.74
N LEU A 277 -14.76 11.62 3.02
CA LEU A 277 -14.20 11.72 4.36
C LEU A 277 -13.36 13.01 4.48
N PRO A 278 -13.91 14.08 5.08
CA PRO A 278 -13.20 15.34 5.26
C PRO A 278 -12.00 15.21 6.22
N ALA A 279 -10.95 15.99 5.98
CA ALA A 279 -9.87 16.23 6.94
C ALA A 279 -10.41 16.89 8.24
N PRO A 280 -9.69 16.78 9.38
CA PRO A 280 -10.09 17.48 10.60
C PRO A 280 -10.02 19.00 10.39
N SER A 281 -10.89 19.75 11.07
CA SER A 281 -10.88 21.21 11.01
C SER A 281 -9.81 21.84 11.91
N SER A 282 -9.29 21.08 12.87
CA SER A 282 -8.17 21.45 13.71
C SER A 282 -7.41 20.21 14.17
N ILE A 283 -6.15 20.39 14.53
CA ILE A 283 -5.29 19.34 15.11
C ILE A 283 -4.78 19.80 16.47
N ARG A 284 -4.26 18.86 17.26
CA ARG A 284 -3.60 19.19 18.53
C ARG A 284 -2.25 19.86 18.25
N PRO A 285 -1.88 20.93 18.97
CA PRO A 285 -0.70 21.73 18.67
C PRO A 285 0.64 21.06 19.02
N LYS A 286 0.63 19.94 19.77
CA LYS A 286 1.86 19.34 20.33
C LYS A 286 2.87 18.93 19.25
N TYR A 287 2.39 18.37 18.16
CA TYR A 287 3.20 17.85 17.05
C TYR A 287 2.80 18.48 15.72
N GLU A 288 2.17 19.65 15.75
CA GLU A 288 1.79 20.35 14.52
C GLU A 288 3.04 20.78 13.76
N THR A 289 3.16 20.31 12.51
CA THR A 289 4.25 20.64 11.59
C THR A 289 3.66 21.04 10.24
N LYS A 290 4.48 21.67 9.39
CA LYS A 290 4.10 21.97 8.00
C LYS A 290 3.82 20.71 7.16
N ASP A 291 4.36 19.56 7.59
CA ASP A 291 4.30 18.28 6.90
C ASP A 291 3.21 17.37 7.52
N PHE A 292 2.39 17.91 8.43
CA PHE A 292 1.39 17.12 9.16
C PHE A 292 0.32 16.54 8.23
N ALA A 293 0.26 15.22 8.12
CA ALA A 293 -0.63 14.52 7.20
C ALA A 293 -1.97 14.14 7.85
N ALA A 294 -2.88 15.11 7.97
CA ALA A 294 -4.16 14.98 8.67
C ALA A 294 -5.27 14.22 7.89
N GLY A 295 -4.97 13.04 7.35
CA GLY A 295 -5.90 12.27 6.51
C GLY A 295 -6.60 11.13 7.25
N TYR A 296 -7.91 11.24 7.56
CA TYR A 296 -8.67 10.10 8.12
C TYR A 296 -8.78 8.90 7.18
N VAL A 297 -8.59 9.14 5.87
CA VAL A 297 -8.59 8.09 4.83
C VAL A 297 -7.40 7.15 4.95
N ASN A 298 -6.33 7.52 5.66
CA ASN A 298 -5.14 6.70 5.88
C ASN A 298 -5.34 5.65 7.01
N PHE A 299 -6.49 4.96 7.00
CA PHE A 299 -6.82 3.86 7.91
C PHE A 299 -6.29 2.52 7.39
N TYR A 300 -6.15 1.54 8.27
CA TYR A 300 -5.74 0.18 7.90
C TYR A 300 -6.83 -0.84 8.22
N VAL A 301 -7.14 -1.72 7.27
CA VAL A 301 -8.15 -2.78 7.43
C VAL A 301 -7.47 -4.10 7.75
N CYS A 302 -7.56 -4.58 8.98
CA CYS A 302 -7.07 -5.90 9.37
C CYS A 302 -8.23 -6.91 9.48
N ASN A 303 -7.93 -8.18 9.77
CA ASN A 303 -8.93 -9.25 9.86
C ASN A 303 -10.16 -8.88 10.70
N GLY A 304 -9.93 -8.49 11.95
CA GLY A 304 -10.99 -8.22 12.93
C GLY A 304 -11.30 -6.75 13.20
N ALA A 305 -10.51 -5.82 12.65
CA ALA A 305 -10.66 -4.41 12.96
C ALA A 305 -10.30 -3.47 11.79
N VAL A 306 -10.69 -2.22 11.93
CA VAL A 306 -10.22 -1.08 11.14
C VAL A 306 -9.53 -0.14 12.11
N ILE A 307 -8.23 0.07 11.87
CA ILE A 307 -7.41 0.96 12.69
C ILE A 307 -7.41 2.32 11.99
N GLY A 308 -8.14 3.27 12.57
CA GLY A 308 -8.30 4.62 12.03
C GLY A 308 -7.50 5.66 12.83
N PRO A 309 -7.08 6.77 12.21
CA PRO A 309 -6.43 7.86 12.92
C PRO A 309 -7.46 8.70 13.72
N GLU A 310 -6.95 9.38 14.74
CA GLU A 310 -7.66 10.33 15.60
C GLU A 310 -6.75 11.54 15.82
N PHE A 311 -7.29 12.75 15.61
CA PHE A 311 -6.50 13.99 15.54
C PHE A 311 -6.88 15.03 16.62
N GLY A 312 -7.88 14.72 17.45
CA GLY A 312 -8.36 15.59 18.52
C GLY A 312 -9.46 16.56 18.09
N ASP A 313 -9.90 16.51 16.84
CA ASP A 313 -11.15 17.14 16.39
C ASP A 313 -12.33 16.23 16.76
N GLY A 314 -12.90 16.46 17.95
CA GLY A 314 -13.93 15.59 18.48
C GLY A 314 -15.15 15.40 17.57
N LYS A 315 -15.47 16.33 16.66
CA LYS A 315 -16.54 16.11 15.67
C LYS A 315 -16.04 15.24 14.52
N ALA A 316 -14.95 15.63 13.87
CA ALA A 316 -14.42 14.89 12.72
C ALA A 316 -14.00 13.46 13.11
N ASP A 317 -13.40 13.26 14.29
CA ASP A 317 -13.04 11.95 14.84
C ASP A 317 -14.27 11.04 14.98
N ARG A 318 -15.39 11.57 15.52
CA ARG A 318 -16.64 10.81 15.68
C ARG A 318 -17.28 10.47 14.33
N ASP A 319 -17.27 11.41 13.40
CA ASP A 319 -17.86 11.23 12.07
C ASP A 319 -17.07 10.19 11.27
N ALA A 320 -15.72 10.27 11.29
CA ALA A 320 -14.83 9.28 10.70
C ALA A 320 -15.07 7.88 11.28
N ARG A 321 -15.16 7.76 12.61
CA ARG A 321 -15.47 6.49 13.28
C ARG A 321 -16.82 5.92 12.86
N ALA A 322 -17.86 6.76 12.80
CA ALA A 322 -19.20 6.33 12.42
C ALA A 322 -19.23 5.81 10.98
N MET A 323 -18.57 6.52 10.05
CA MET A 323 -18.43 6.11 8.66
C MET A 323 -17.70 4.77 8.52
N LEU A 324 -16.55 4.61 9.18
CA LEU A 324 -15.79 3.36 9.12
C LEU A 324 -16.60 2.17 9.68
N ARG A 325 -17.43 2.38 10.70
CA ARG A 325 -18.32 1.34 11.25
C ARG A 325 -19.41 0.93 10.26
N GLU A 326 -19.93 1.88 9.50
CA GLU A 326 -20.93 1.61 8.46
C GLU A 326 -20.31 0.85 7.27
N LEU A 327 -19.10 1.23 6.86
CA LEU A 327 -18.37 0.59 5.77
C LEU A 327 -17.89 -0.82 6.11
N PHE A 328 -17.50 -1.05 7.36
CA PHE A 328 -16.91 -2.30 7.84
C PHE A 328 -17.67 -2.88 9.05
N PRO A 329 -18.95 -3.27 8.90
CA PRO A 329 -19.82 -3.62 10.02
C PRO A 329 -19.42 -4.89 10.77
N SER A 330 -18.58 -5.74 10.17
CA SER A 330 -18.04 -6.96 10.79
C SER A 330 -16.72 -6.75 11.53
N ARG A 331 -16.19 -5.51 11.54
CA ARG A 331 -14.90 -5.17 12.12
C ARG A 331 -15.07 -4.18 13.26
N GLU A 332 -14.25 -4.33 14.30
CA GLU A 332 -14.13 -3.30 15.33
C GLU A 332 -13.44 -2.06 14.76
N VAL A 333 -13.96 -0.86 15.02
CA VAL A 333 -13.27 0.38 14.64
C VAL A 333 -12.52 0.93 15.84
N ILE A 334 -11.19 0.90 15.75
CA ILE A 334 -10.26 1.37 16.77
C ILE A 334 -9.60 2.64 16.25
N GLN A 335 -9.76 3.73 17.01
CA GLN A 335 -9.14 5.01 16.67
C GLN A 335 -7.96 5.29 17.59
N LEU A 336 -6.83 5.66 16.99
CA LEU A 336 -5.58 5.92 17.71
C LEU A 336 -5.10 7.35 17.44
N ASN A 337 -4.61 8.01 18.48
CA ASN A 337 -3.86 9.25 18.32
C ASN A 337 -2.55 8.93 17.60
N ILE A 338 -2.39 9.47 16.39
CA ILE A 338 -1.19 9.29 15.58
C ILE A 338 -0.48 10.61 15.27
N ASP A 339 -0.75 11.68 16.01
CA ASP A 339 -0.23 13.02 15.71
C ASP A 339 1.28 13.04 15.48
N ALA A 340 2.04 12.25 16.24
CA ALA A 340 3.49 12.17 16.07
C ALA A 340 3.88 11.53 14.74
N ILE A 341 3.19 10.47 14.29
CA ILE A 341 3.40 9.84 12.97
C ILE A 341 2.93 10.78 11.86
N ALA A 342 1.76 11.41 12.04
CA ALA A 342 1.21 12.39 11.11
C ALA A 342 2.15 13.57 10.88
N ALA A 343 2.82 14.05 11.94
CA ALA A 343 3.83 15.09 11.86
C ALA A 343 5.04 14.73 10.98
N GLY A 344 5.31 13.43 10.79
CA GLY A 344 6.35 12.89 9.91
C GLY A 344 5.90 12.71 8.46
N GLY A 345 4.67 13.08 8.11
CA GLY A 345 4.19 13.08 6.71
C GLY A 345 3.39 11.85 6.28
N GLY A 346 3.00 10.96 7.21
CA GLY A 346 2.25 9.74 6.89
C GLY A 346 1.17 9.40 7.93
N GLY A 347 0.46 8.28 7.75
CA GLY A 347 -0.57 7.83 8.69
C GLY A 347 -0.46 6.35 9.02
N ILE A 348 -1.54 5.76 9.53
CA ILE A 348 -1.54 4.35 9.97
C ILE A 348 -1.25 3.41 8.81
N HIS A 349 -1.90 3.63 7.67
CA HIS A 349 -1.73 2.78 6.49
C HIS A 349 -0.30 2.80 5.94
N CYS A 350 0.41 3.93 6.07
CA CYS A 350 1.81 4.04 5.64
C CYS A 350 2.77 3.20 6.51
N THR A 351 2.35 2.84 7.73
CA THR A 351 3.16 2.06 8.68
C THR A 351 2.95 0.55 8.58
N THR A 352 2.02 0.09 7.73
CA THR A 352 1.57 -1.30 7.67
C THR A 352 1.65 -1.88 6.26
N GLN A 353 1.89 -3.20 6.16
CA GLN A 353 1.79 -3.96 4.91
C GLN A 353 1.15 -5.32 5.19
N GLN A 354 -0.04 -5.54 4.63
CA GLN A 354 -0.79 -6.78 4.77
C GLN A 354 -0.15 -7.93 3.98
N GLN A 355 -0.08 -9.12 4.59
CA GLN A 355 0.21 -10.37 3.90
C GLN A 355 -1.09 -11.19 3.78
N PRO A 356 -1.60 -11.46 2.56
CA PRO A 356 -2.82 -12.24 2.38
C PRO A 356 -2.62 -13.70 2.82
N ALA A 357 -3.73 -14.34 3.23
CA ALA A 357 -3.77 -15.66 3.90
C ALA A 357 -3.17 -16.85 3.14
#